data_AF-A0AAU8HT86-F1
#
_entry.id   AF-A0AAU8HT86-F1
#
_cell.length_a   1.000
_cell.length_b   1.000
_cell.length_c   1.000
_cell.angle_alpha   90.00
_cell.angle_beta   90.00
_cell.angle_gamma   90.00
#
_symmetry.space_group_name_H-M   'P 1'
#
loop_
_entity.id
_entity.type
_entity.pdbx_description
1 polymer ?
#
loop_
_entity_poly.entity_id
_entity_poly.type
_entity_poly.pdbx_seq_one_letter_code
_entity_poly.pdbx_strand_id
1 'polypeptide(L)'
;MLGILYSMMAGVFISVQSAFNANVSTKVGGVETTAIVHGVGFIASLILLSFWREGDVSKIGEVNKLYLLGGVLGVGIVFSAMKGVSLLGAAFSISILLVAQLLVAVLIDTFGLFGMDKVALTVNKPIGILIMIIGVLIFQSK
;
A
#
# COMPACT_ATOMS: atom_id res chain seq x y z
N MET A 1 -11.43 -5.47 16.78
CA MET A 1 -10.08 -5.82 17.29
C MET A 1 -9.25 -6.56 16.24
N LEU A 2 -9.78 -7.59 15.57
CA LEU A 2 -9.03 -8.34 14.55
C LEU A 2 -8.51 -7.48 13.37
N GLY A 3 -9.29 -6.49 12.92
CA GLY A 3 -8.85 -5.55 11.87
C GLY A 3 -7.60 -4.74 12.23
N ILE A 4 -7.42 -4.39 13.52
CA ILE A 4 -6.21 -3.69 13.99
C ILE A 4 -4.99 -4.59 13.79
N LEU A 5 -5.12 -5.88 14.14
CA LEU A 5 -4.05 -6.86 13.99
C LEU A 5 -3.65 -7.03 12.52
N TYR A 6 -4.62 -7.16 11.61
CA TYR A 6 -4.34 -7.25 10.17
C TYR A 6 -3.65 -6.00 9.62
N SER A 7 -4.10 -4.80 10.03
CA SER A 7 -3.46 -3.55 9.62
C SER A 7 -2.03 -3.42 10.15
N MET A 8 -1.77 -3.87 11.38
CA MET A 8 -0.42 -3.90 11.94
C MET A 8 0.49 -4.87 11.17
N MET A 9 0.00 -6.07 10.86
CA MET A 9 0.74 -7.04 10.05
C MET A 9 1.03 -6.51 8.65
N ALA A 10 0.06 -5.86 8.01
CA ALA A 10 0.25 -5.22 6.71
C ALA A 10 1.38 -4.16 6.76
N GLY A 11 1.41 -3.33 7.82
CA GLY A 11 2.49 -2.35 8.01
C GLY A 11 3.87 -2.99 8.14
N VAL A 12 3.99 -4.10 8.87
CA VAL A 12 5.25 -4.87 8.95
C VAL A 12 5.67 -5.39 7.58
N PHE A 13 4.74 -6.02 6.85
CA PHE A 13 5.04 -6.58 5.54
C PHE A 13 5.44 -5.51 4.52
N ILE A 14 4.74 -4.37 4.46
CA ILE A 14 5.09 -3.27 3.56
C ILE A 14 6.49 -2.74 3.85
N SER A 15 6.85 -2.60 5.12
CA SER A 15 8.16 -2.10 5.54
C SER A 15 9.29 -3.04 5.12
N VAL A 16 9.14 -4.34 5.42
CA VAL A 16 10.14 -5.37 5.07
C VAL A 16 10.24 -5.53 3.55
N GLN A 17 9.10 -5.61 2.86
CA GLN A 17 9.04 -5.73 1.40
C GLN A 17 9.75 -4.56 0.72
N SER A 18 9.48 -3.33 1.14
CA SER A 18 10.10 -2.15 0.53
C SER A 18 11.63 -2.15 0.72
N ALA A 19 12.13 -2.57 1.89
CA ALA A 19 13.55 -2.71 2.16
C ALA A 19 14.20 -3.85 1.35
N PHE A 20 13.54 -5.00 1.22
CA PHE A 20 14.03 -6.11 0.39
C PHE A 20 14.10 -5.71 -1.08
N ASN A 21 13.03 -5.09 -1.60
CA ASN A 21 12.98 -4.65 -2.99
C ASN A 21 14.04 -3.58 -3.27
N ALA A 22 14.26 -2.64 -2.34
CA ALA A 22 15.31 -1.64 -2.49
C ALA A 22 16.69 -2.31 -2.63
N ASN A 23 16.95 -3.36 -1.84
CA ASN A 23 18.20 -4.12 -1.94
C ASN A 23 18.32 -4.90 -3.26
N VAL A 24 17.27 -5.60 -3.69
CA VAL A 24 17.29 -6.34 -4.97
C VAL A 24 17.46 -5.37 -6.15
N SER A 25 16.83 -4.20 -6.09
CA SER A 25 16.92 -3.18 -7.15
C SER A 25 18.32 -2.64 -7.37
N THR A 26 19.21 -2.68 -6.38
CA THR A 26 20.61 -2.27 -6.58
C THR A 26 21.39 -3.23 -7.45
N LYS A 27 20.96 -4.49 -7.54
CA LYS A 27 21.64 -5.56 -8.30
C LYS A 27 20.96 -5.86 -9.64
N VAL A 28 19.64 -5.78 -9.69
CA VAL A 28 18.85 -6.27 -10.84
C VAL A 28 18.20 -5.14 -11.64
N GLY A 29 18.06 -3.96 -11.04
CA GLY A 29 17.27 -2.86 -11.61
C GLY A 29 15.85 -2.80 -11.04
N GLY A 30 15.25 -1.61 -11.06
CA GLY A 30 14.01 -1.35 -10.34
C GLY A 30 12.76 -1.91 -11.02
N VAL A 31 12.72 -1.87 -12.35
CA VAL A 31 11.58 -2.39 -13.12
C VAL A 31 11.58 -3.91 -13.08
N GLU A 32 12.76 -4.50 -13.24
CA GLU A 32 13.03 -5.94 -13.16
C GLU A 32 12.68 -6.48 -11.78
N THR A 33 13.11 -5.80 -10.71
CA THR A 33 12.74 -6.15 -9.33
C THR A 33 11.23 -6.14 -9.13
N THR A 34 10.55 -5.11 -9.64
CA THR A 34 9.10 -4.99 -9.49
C THR A 34 8.37 -6.13 -10.19
N ALA A 35 8.79 -6.50 -11.40
CA ALA A 35 8.23 -7.60 -12.17
C ALA A 35 8.47 -8.96 -11.48
N ILE A 36 9.69 -9.22 -11.03
CA ILE A 36 10.06 -10.48 -10.35
C ILE A 36 9.25 -10.65 -9.05
N VAL A 37 9.20 -9.62 -8.21
CA VAL A 37 8.51 -9.70 -6.91
C VAL A 37 6.99 -9.82 -7.08
N HIS A 38 6.39 -9.18 -8.09
CA HIS A 38 4.99 -9.41 -8.45
C HIS A 38 4.75 -10.85 -8.92
N GLY A 39 5.66 -11.41 -9.72
CA GLY A 39 5.59 -12.81 -10.14
C GLY A 39 5.63 -13.78 -8.96
N VAL A 40 6.57 -13.58 -8.02
CA VAL A 40 6.67 -14.37 -6.79
C VAL A 40 5.41 -14.23 -5.93
N GLY A 41 4.91 -13.00 -5.76
CA GLY A 41 3.67 -12.73 -5.03
C GLY A 41 2.44 -13.38 -5.67
N PHE A 42 2.36 -13.41 -7.00
CA PHE A 42 1.28 -14.07 -7.73
C PHE A 42 1.33 -15.60 -7.55
N ILE A 43 2.50 -16.22 -7.62
CA ILE A 43 2.64 -17.66 -7.34
C ILE A 43 2.22 -17.96 -5.89
N ALA A 44 2.67 -17.15 -4.94
CA ALA A 44 2.29 -17.30 -3.53
C ALA A 44 0.77 -17.18 -3.32
N SER A 45 0.11 -16.24 -4.02
CA SER A 45 -1.35 -16.07 -3.92
C SER A 45 -2.12 -17.25 -4.53
N LEU A 46 -1.63 -17.86 -5.61
CA LEU A 46 -2.21 -19.09 -6.18
C LEU A 46 -2.08 -20.29 -5.23
N ILE A 47 -0.95 -20.41 -4.53
CA ILE A 47 -0.76 -21.43 -3.49
C ILE A 47 -1.77 -21.22 -2.36
N LEU A 48 -1.90 -19.99 -1.85
CA LEU A 48 -2.89 -19.67 -0.82
C LEU A 48 -4.32 -19.97 -1.27
N LEU A 49 -4.68 -19.62 -2.51
CA LEU A 49 -5.98 -19.92 -3.10
C LEU A 49 -6.29 -21.42 -3.15
N SER A 50 -5.25 -22.25 -3.28
CA SER A 50 -5.40 -23.72 -3.33
C SER A 50 -5.76 -24.33 -1.96
N PHE A 51 -5.38 -23.68 -0.86
CA PHE A 51 -5.65 -24.14 0.51
C PHE A 51 -6.84 -23.41 1.17
N TRP A 52 -7.03 -22.12 0.88
CA TRP A 52 -8.06 -21.28 1.45
C TRP A 52 -8.89 -20.62 0.36
N ARG A 53 -10.11 -21.14 0.15
CA ARG A 53 -11.08 -20.61 -0.81
C ARG A 53 -12.33 -20.17 -0.07
N GLU A 54 -12.48 -18.86 0.07
CA GLU A 54 -13.62 -18.23 0.77
C GLU A 54 -14.71 -17.72 -0.19
N GLY A 55 -14.41 -17.65 -1.50
CA GLY A 55 -15.28 -17.04 -2.49
C GLY A 55 -15.41 -17.82 -3.80
N ASP A 56 -16.13 -17.21 -4.74
CA ASP A 56 -16.46 -17.79 -6.04
C ASP A 56 -15.79 -17.02 -7.18
N VAL A 57 -14.73 -17.60 -7.74
CA VAL A 57 -13.94 -17.04 -8.85
C VAL A 57 -14.78 -16.89 -10.13
N SER A 58 -15.84 -17.67 -10.30
CA SER A 58 -16.69 -17.59 -11.50
C SER A 58 -17.40 -16.24 -11.64
N LYS A 59 -17.61 -15.54 -10.52
CA LYS A 59 -18.26 -14.22 -10.47
C LYS A 59 -17.34 -13.07 -10.86
N ILE A 60 -16.09 -13.33 -11.26
CA ILE A 60 -15.16 -12.27 -11.67
C ILE A 60 -15.70 -11.40 -12.81
N GLY A 61 -16.58 -11.95 -13.65
CA GLY A 61 -17.26 -11.22 -14.72
C GLY A 61 -18.30 -10.19 -14.24
N GLU A 62 -18.80 -10.32 -13.01
CA GLU A 62 -19.76 -9.41 -12.40
C GLU A 62 -19.08 -8.18 -11.76
N VAL A 63 -17.76 -8.25 -11.54
CA VAL A 63 -16.98 -7.16 -10.92
C VAL A 63 -16.75 -6.03 -11.91
N ASN A 64 -16.77 -4.79 -11.44
CA ASN A 64 -16.36 -3.64 -12.24
C ASN A 64 -14.91 -3.85 -12.72
N LYS A 65 -14.72 -3.96 -14.05
CA LYS A 65 -13.42 -4.24 -14.68
C LYS A 65 -12.33 -3.23 -14.30
N LEU A 66 -12.69 -2.00 -13.94
CA LEU A 66 -11.73 -1.00 -13.45
C LEU A 66 -11.05 -1.44 -12.15
N TYR A 67 -11.74 -2.18 -11.28
CA TYR A 67 -11.17 -2.64 -10.01
C TYR A 67 -10.14 -3.76 -10.21
N LEU A 68 -10.21 -4.49 -11.33
CA LEU A 68 -9.20 -5.48 -11.71
C LEU A 68 -7.85 -4.82 -12.05
N LEU A 69 -7.84 -3.52 -12.37
CA LEU A 69 -6.61 -2.74 -12.52
C LEU A 69 -5.89 -2.48 -11.19
N GLY A 70 -6.42 -2.93 -10.06
CA GLY A 70 -5.74 -2.90 -8.77
C GLY A 70 -4.35 -3.56 -8.82
N GLY A 71 -4.15 -4.58 -9.65
CA GLY A 71 -2.83 -5.17 -9.89
C GLY A 71 -1.83 -4.20 -10.51
N VAL A 72 -2.28 -3.33 -11.41
CA VAL A 72 -1.44 -2.27 -12.02
C VAL A 72 -1.06 -1.23 -10.98
N LEU A 73 -1.99 -0.86 -10.09
CA LEU A 73 -1.68 0.01 -8.95
C LEU A 73 -0.64 -0.64 -8.02
N GLY A 74 -0.70 -1.96 -7.84
CA GLY A 74 0.30 -2.75 -7.10
C GLY A 74 1.72 -2.59 -7.65
N VAL A 75 1.88 -2.63 -8.97
CA VAL A 75 3.16 -2.37 -9.65
C VAL A 75 3.67 -0.97 -9.31
N GLY A 76 2.80 0.04 -9.38
CA GLY A 76 3.12 1.41 -9.01
C GLY A 76 3.53 1.56 -7.54
N ILE A 77 2.81 0.90 -6.63
CA ILE A 77 3.12 0.89 -5.20
C ILE A 77 4.51 0.31 -4.95
N VAL A 78 4.80 -0.89 -5.48
CA VAL A 78 6.08 -1.56 -5.26
C VAL A 78 7.24 -0.73 -5.81
N PHE A 79 7.12 -0.25 -7.06
CA PHE A 79 8.19 0.51 -7.70
C PHE A 79 8.46 1.83 -6.96
N SER A 80 7.42 2.59 -6.63
CA SER A 80 7.55 3.88 -5.94
C SER A 80 8.05 3.72 -4.51
N ALA A 81 7.53 2.75 -3.74
CA ALA A 81 7.97 2.50 -2.38
C ALA A 81 9.44 2.04 -2.34
N MET A 82 9.82 1.10 -3.21
CA MET A 82 11.20 0.66 -3.36
C MET A 82 12.14 1.84 -3.68
N LYS A 83 11.80 2.65 -4.68
CA LYS A 83 12.61 3.84 -5.05
C LYS A 83 12.66 4.86 -3.92
N GLY A 84 11.56 5.10 -3.22
CA GLY A 84 11.50 5.95 -2.04
C GLY A 84 12.49 5.47 -0.99
N VAL A 85 12.48 4.18 -0.64
CA VAL A 85 13.41 3.61 0.34
C VAL A 85 14.86 3.70 -0.13
N SER A 86 15.15 3.42 -1.40
CA SER A 86 16.51 3.53 -1.95
C SER A 86 17.07 4.96 -1.91
N LEU A 87 16.22 5.99 -2.04
CA LEU A 87 16.65 7.40 -2.13
C LEU A 87 16.61 8.13 -0.79
N LEU A 88 15.65 7.81 0.07
CA LEU A 88 15.34 8.55 1.31
C LEU A 88 15.65 7.75 2.57
N GLY A 89 15.99 6.47 2.43
CA GLY A 89 16.03 5.52 3.54
C GLY A 89 14.62 5.03 3.94
N ALA A 90 14.58 3.91 4.65
CA ALA A 90 13.33 3.22 4.96
C ALA A 90 12.36 4.08 5.80
N ALA A 91 12.84 4.61 6.92
CA ALA A 91 11.98 5.31 7.88
C ALA A 91 11.32 6.55 7.26
N PHE A 92 12.09 7.43 6.62
CA PHE A 92 11.54 8.65 6.02
C PHE A 92 10.60 8.36 4.84
N SER A 93 10.95 7.38 3.99
CA SER A 93 10.07 6.97 2.88
C SER A 93 8.72 6.43 3.38
N ILE A 94 8.72 5.59 4.43
CA ILE A 94 7.49 5.01 4.99
C ILE A 94 6.65 6.10 5.65
N SER A 95 7.26 7.05 6.35
CA SER A 95 6.58 8.20 6.94
C SER A 95 5.80 9.03 5.90
N ILE A 96 6.42 9.36 4.77
CA ILE A 96 5.75 10.08 3.67
C ILE A 96 4.60 9.24 3.10
N LEU A 97 4.85 7.94 2.89
CA LEU A 97 3.86 7.02 2.33
C LEU A 97 2.62 6.92 3.22
N LEU A 98 2.78 6.84 4.54
CA LEU A 98 1.66 6.83 5.50
C LEU A 98 0.81 8.10 5.42
N VAL A 99 1.45 9.28 5.35
CA VAL A 99 0.75 10.56 5.21
C VAL A 99 -0.04 10.61 3.90
N ALA A 100 0.59 10.24 2.78
CA ALA A 100 -0.05 10.22 1.47
C ALA A 100 -1.23 9.25 1.41
N GLN A 101 -1.07 8.05 1.99
CA GLN A 101 -2.13 7.05 2.08
C GLN A 101 -3.33 7.56 2.87
N LEU A 102 -3.10 8.22 4.02
CA LEU A 102 -4.18 8.79 4.83
C LEU A 102 -4.90 9.95 4.14
N LEU A 103 -4.16 10.84 3.47
CA LEU A 103 -4.74 11.92 2.67
C LEU A 103 -5.69 11.35 1.61
N VAL A 104 -5.22 10.38 0.83
CA VAL A 104 -6.02 9.75 -0.23
C VAL A 104 -7.21 8.98 0.36
N ALA A 105 -7.02 8.25 1.47
CA ALA A 105 -8.11 7.55 2.16
C ALA A 105 -9.21 8.51 2.63
N VAL A 106 -8.85 9.66 3.21
CA VAL A 106 -9.84 10.66 3.62
C VAL A 106 -10.60 11.22 2.42
N LEU A 107 -9.95 11.43 1.28
CA LEU A 107 -10.62 11.86 0.05
C LEU A 107 -11.60 10.79 -0.45
N ILE A 108 -11.18 9.52 -0.49
CA ILE A 108 -12.03 8.38 -0.88
C ILE A 108 -13.27 8.33 0.00
N ASP A 109 -13.10 8.37 1.32
CA ASP A 109 -14.20 8.33 2.29
C ASP A 109 -15.14 9.53 2.15
N THR A 110 -14.58 10.73 2.00
CA THR A 110 -15.37 11.97 1.99
C THR A 110 -16.25 12.07 0.75
N PHE A 111 -15.71 11.68 -0.40
CA PHE A 111 -16.43 11.71 -1.66
C PHE A 111 -17.21 10.42 -1.95
N GLY A 112 -17.05 9.37 -1.13
CA GLY A 112 -17.68 8.06 -1.34
C GLY A 112 -17.22 7.42 -2.65
N LEU A 113 -15.93 7.56 -2.97
CA LEU A 113 -15.37 7.05 -4.22
C LEU A 113 -15.36 5.51 -4.20
N PHE A 114 -15.40 4.90 -5.37
CA PHE A 114 -15.30 3.45 -5.56
C PHE A 114 -16.40 2.62 -4.88
N GLY A 115 -17.56 3.21 -4.60
CA GLY A 115 -18.69 2.54 -3.94
C GLY A 115 -18.55 2.46 -2.41
N MET A 116 -17.61 3.22 -1.84
CA MET A 116 -17.46 3.38 -0.40
C MET A 116 -18.56 4.29 0.17
N ASP A 117 -18.97 4.01 1.41
CA ASP A 117 -19.91 4.87 2.12
C ASP A 117 -19.31 6.26 2.37
N LYS A 118 -20.10 7.31 2.11
CA LYS A 118 -19.67 8.69 2.35
C LYS A 118 -19.54 8.94 3.84
N VAL A 119 -18.35 9.30 4.28
CA VAL A 119 -18.08 9.72 5.66
C VAL A 119 -17.89 11.23 5.70
N ALA A 120 -18.69 11.92 6.51
CA ALA A 120 -18.56 13.36 6.66
C ALA A 120 -17.13 13.74 7.13
N LEU A 121 -16.54 14.74 6.47
CA LEU A 121 -15.24 15.25 6.85
C LEU A 121 -15.36 16.05 8.16
N THR A 122 -14.98 15.42 9.27
CA THR A 122 -14.89 16.08 10.56
C THR A 122 -13.57 16.84 10.68
N VAL A 123 -13.56 17.92 11.46
CA VAL A 123 -12.36 18.76 11.69
C VAL A 123 -11.18 17.97 12.28
N ASN A 124 -11.47 16.87 12.97
CA ASN A 124 -10.45 16.00 13.57
C ASN A 124 -9.57 15.31 12.52
N LYS A 125 -10.10 14.92 11.35
CA LYS A 125 -9.34 14.24 10.29
C LYS A 125 -8.20 15.11 9.74
N PRO A 126 -8.43 16.35 9.24
CA PRO A 126 -7.35 17.20 8.74
C PRO A 126 -6.38 17.63 9.84
N ILE A 127 -6.84 17.85 11.08
CA ILE A 127 -5.95 18.12 12.22
C ILE A 127 -5.01 16.93 12.46
N GLY A 128 -5.53 15.70 12.47
CA GLY A 128 -4.72 14.51 12.65
C GLY A 128 -3.65 14.36 11.57
N ILE A 129 -4.02 14.59 10.31
CA ILE A 129 -3.08 14.57 9.17
C ILE A 129 -2.01 15.66 9.35
N LEU A 130 -2.38 16.88 9.75
CA LEU A 130 -1.44 17.97 10.01
C LEU A 130 -0.44 17.60 11.10
N ILE A 131 -0.89 17.01 12.20
CA ILE A 131 -0.03 16.54 13.30
C ILE A 131 0.92 15.46 12.79
N MET A 132 0.45 14.52 11.96
CA MET A 132 1.32 13.52 11.37
C MET A 132 2.39 14.14 10.47
N ILE A 133 2.04 15.11 9.62
CA ILE A 133 3.00 15.83 8.77
C ILE A 133 4.07 16.50 9.64
N ILE A 134 3.65 17.23 10.68
CA ILE A 134 4.58 17.86 11.64
C ILE A 134 5.49 16.80 12.29
N GLY A 135 4.91 15.67 12.72
CA GLY A 135 5.67 14.56 13.29
C GLY A 135 6.72 14.01 12.33
N VAL A 136 6.39 13.87 11.04
CA VAL A 136 7.35 13.43 10.00
C VAL A 136 8.46 14.47 9.79
N LEU A 137 8.14 15.76 9.77
CA LEU A 137 9.13 16.83 9.63
C LEU A 137 10.10 16.87 10.81
N ILE A 138 9.58 16.71 12.04
CA ILE A 138 10.41 16.62 13.25
C ILE A 138 11.28 15.36 13.20
N PHE A 139 10.71 14.22 12.82
CA PHE A 139 11.45 12.96 12.70
C PHE A 139 12.58 13.02 11.66
N GLN A 140 12.37 13.76 10.56
CA GLN A 140 13.39 13.98 9.55
C GLN A 140 14.46 14.98 9.99
N SER A 141 14.08 16.01 10.75
CA SER A 141 15.00 17.01 11.27
C SER A 141 15.97 16.34 12.24
N LYS A 142 17.18 16.03 11.75
CA LYS A 142 18.32 15.71 12.60
C LYS A 142 18.64 16.86 13.55
#